data_AF-A0A3S4JIG2-F1
#
_entry.id   AF-A0A3S4JIG2-F1
#
_cell.length_a   1.000
_cell.length_b   1.000
_cell.length_c   1.000
_cell.angle_alpha   90.00
_cell.angle_beta   90.00
_cell.angle_gamma   90.00
#
_symmetry.space_group_name_H-M   'P 1'
#
loop_
_entity.id
_entity.type
_entity.pdbx_description
1 polymer ?
#
loop_
_entity_poly.entity_id
_entity_poly.type
_entity_poly.pdbx_seq_one_letter_code
_entity_poly.pdbx_strand_id
1 'polypeptide(L)'
;MVKIGADGEVTRLRDIARVTLGADAYTLRSLLNGEAAPALQIIQSPGANAIDVSNAIRGKMDELQQNFPQDIEYRIAYDPTVFVRASLQSVAITLLEALVLVVLVVVLFLQTWRASIIPLVAVPVSLVGTFALMHLFGFSLNTLSLFGLVLSIGIVVDDAIVVVENVERHISQGKSPGEGGKEGDG
;
A
#
# COMPACT_ATOMS: atom_id res chain seq x y z
N MET A 1 -7.69 -11.66 -55.12
CA MET A 1 -7.79 -12.42 -56.39
C MET A 1 -7.00 -13.70 -56.18
N VAL A 2 -7.62 -14.87 -56.33
CA VAL A 2 -7.01 -16.14 -55.89
C VAL A 2 -6.37 -16.90 -57.06
N LYS A 3 -7.04 -16.95 -58.22
CA LYS A 3 -6.53 -17.58 -59.44
C LYS A 3 -7.25 -17.02 -60.68
N ILE A 4 -6.58 -17.05 -61.84
CA ILE A 4 -7.22 -16.86 -63.15
C ILE A 4 -7.19 -18.20 -63.90
N GLY A 5 -8.32 -18.62 -64.46
CA GLY A 5 -8.43 -19.77 -65.35
C GLY A 5 -7.77 -19.52 -66.71
N ALA A 6 -7.52 -20.58 -67.48
CA ALA A 6 -6.85 -20.48 -68.78
C ALA A 6 -7.62 -19.58 -69.78
N ASP A 7 -8.94 -19.44 -69.61
CA ASP A 7 -9.84 -18.65 -70.46
C ASP A 7 -10.18 -17.26 -69.88
N GLY A 8 -9.43 -16.79 -68.86
CA GLY A 8 -9.58 -15.44 -68.29
C GLY A 8 -10.60 -15.31 -67.14
N GLU A 9 -11.20 -16.42 -66.68
CA GLU A 9 -12.11 -16.42 -65.54
C GLU A 9 -11.37 -16.09 -64.23
N VAL A 10 -11.85 -15.08 -63.49
CA VAL A 10 -11.22 -14.63 -62.24
C VAL A 10 -11.96 -15.21 -61.03
N THR A 11 -11.31 -16.13 -60.32
CA THR A 11 -11.82 -16.64 -59.03
C THR A 11 -11.46 -15.68 -57.89
N ARG A 12 -12.47 -15.19 -57.19
CA ARG A 12 -12.34 -14.34 -56.01
C ARG A 12 -12.46 -15.19 -54.74
N LEU A 13 -11.90 -14.70 -53.63
CA LEU A 13 -11.91 -15.45 -52.36
C LEU A 13 -13.33 -15.76 -51.88
N ARG A 14 -14.28 -14.84 -52.14
CA ARG A 14 -15.71 -15.04 -51.85
C ARG A 14 -16.37 -16.21 -52.61
N ASP A 15 -15.78 -16.64 -53.72
CA ASP A 15 -16.34 -17.70 -54.57
C ASP A 15 -15.99 -19.10 -54.02
N ILE A 16 -14.98 -19.18 -53.12
CA ILE A 16 -14.45 -20.45 -52.57
C ILE A 16 -14.34 -20.47 -51.04
N ALA A 17 -14.57 -19.34 -50.37
CA ALA A 17 -14.49 -19.23 -48.92
C ALA A 17 -15.50 -18.20 -48.38
N ARG A 18 -16.02 -18.49 -47.18
CA ARG A 18 -16.81 -17.52 -46.41
C ARG A 18 -15.87 -16.70 -45.54
N VAL A 19 -15.85 -15.39 -45.78
CA VAL A 19 -15.09 -14.44 -44.96
C VAL A 19 -16.03 -13.84 -43.92
N THR A 20 -15.81 -14.15 -42.65
CA THR A 20 -16.51 -13.55 -41.50
C THR A 20 -15.49 -12.99 -40.53
N LEU A 21 -15.81 -11.88 -39.85
CA LEU A 21 -15.15 -11.56 -38.59
C LEU A 21 -15.56 -12.64 -37.58
N GLY A 22 -14.60 -13.44 -37.14
CA GLY A 22 -14.77 -14.46 -36.11
C GLY A 22 -13.75 -14.27 -35.00
N ALA A 23 -13.96 -14.92 -33.85
CA ALA A 23 -12.98 -14.91 -32.76
C ALA A 23 -11.71 -15.66 -33.17
N ASP A 24 -10.55 -15.16 -32.74
CA ASP A 24 -9.24 -15.76 -33.01
C ASP A 24 -9.05 -17.11 -32.25
N ALA A 25 -9.73 -17.27 -31.11
CA ALA A 25 -9.79 -18.53 -30.36
C ALA A 25 -11.19 -18.77 -29.78
N TYR A 26 -11.78 -19.93 -30.09
CA TYR A 26 -13.09 -20.36 -29.57
C TYR A 26 -13.01 -21.23 -28.30
N THR A 27 -11.80 -21.55 -27.83
CA THR A 27 -11.56 -22.49 -26.72
C THR A 27 -11.72 -21.85 -25.34
N LEU A 28 -11.59 -20.53 -25.22
CA LEU A 28 -11.74 -19.80 -23.97
C LEU A 28 -13.17 -19.26 -23.84
N ARG A 29 -14.04 -20.06 -23.23
CA ARG A 29 -15.32 -19.56 -22.70
C ARG A 29 -15.07 -18.90 -21.37
N SER A 30 -14.92 -17.57 -21.36
CA SER A 30 -14.86 -16.79 -20.14
C SER A 30 -16.29 -16.42 -19.71
N LEU A 31 -16.66 -16.87 -18.52
CA LEU A 31 -17.97 -16.62 -17.92
C LEU A 31 -17.75 -15.88 -16.61
N LEU A 32 -18.59 -14.90 -16.32
CA LEU A 32 -18.69 -14.26 -15.00
C LEU A 32 -20.12 -14.47 -14.50
N ASN A 33 -20.28 -15.15 -13.37
CA ASN A 33 -21.59 -15.51 -12.81
C ASN A 33 -22.56 -16.21 -13.80
N GLY A 34 -22.03 -16.97 -14.76
CA GLY A 34 -22.82 -17.69 -15.77
C GLY A 34 -23.13 -16.90 -17.05
N GLU A 35 -22.73 -15.62 -17.11
CA GLU A 35 -22.88 -14.77 -18.30
C GLU A 35 -21.57 -14.70 -19.09
N ALA A 36 -21.65 -14.60 -20.42
CA ALA A 36 -20.48 -14.47 -21.28
C ALA A 36 -19.76 -13.14 -21.03
N ALA A 37 -18.55 -13.20 -20.49
CA ALA A 37 -17.79 -12.02 -20.08
C ALA A 37 -16.32 -12.22 -20.46
N PRO A 38 -15.78 -11.47 -21.43
CA PRO A 38 -14.36 -11.52 -21.76
C PRO A 38 -13.52 -11.08 -20.54
N ALA A 39 -12.52 -11.88 -20.17
CA ALA A 39 -11.60 -11.56 -19.09
C ALA A 39 -10.25 -11.05 -19.63
N LEU A 40 -9.76 -9.98 -19.02
CA LEU A 40 -8.39 -9.49 -19.21
C LEU A 40 -7.62 -9.67 -17.91
N GLN A 41 -6.55 -10.46 -17.95
CA GLN A 41 -5.65 -10.62 -16.80
C GLN A 41 -4.54 -9.57 -16.86
N ILE A 42 -4.35 -8.84 -15.76
CA ILE A 42 -3.25 -7.89 -15.62
C ILE A 42 -2.29 -8.43 -14.57
N ILE A 43 -1.04 -8.64 -14.98
CA ILE A 43 0.03 -9.14 -14.11
C ILE A 43 1.00 -7.99 -13.87
N GLN A 44 1.30 -7.76 -12.60
CA GLN A 44 2.24 -6.74 -12.19
C GLN A 44 3.68 -7.08 -12.64
N SER A 45 4.40 -6.08 -13.15
CA SER A 45 5.84 -6.19 -13.44
C SER A 45 6.70 -6.26 -12.16
N PRO A 46 7.84 -6.99 -12.17
CA PRO A 46 8.72 -7.07 -11.02
C PRO A 46 9.15 -5.69 -10.50
N GLY A 47 9.10 -5.50 -9.18
CA GLY A 47 9.51 -4.24 -8.51
C GLY A 47 8.48 -3.11 -8.55
N ALA A 48 7.37 -3.26 -9.27
CA ALA A 48 6.28 -2.28 -9.22
C ALA A 48 5.50 -2.38 -7.89
N ASN A 49 4.86 -1.30 -7.48
CA ASN A 49 3.97 -1.27 -6.32
C ASN A 49 2.54 -1.70 -6.74
N ALA A 50 1.99 -2.72 -6.07
CA ALA A 50 0.71 -3.33 -6.47
C ALA A 50 -0.46 -2.37 -6.31
N ILE A 51 -0.42 -1.53 -5.27
CA ILE A 51 -1.44 -0.53 -4.99
C ILE A 51 -1.44 0.55 -6.07
N ASP A 52 -0.25 1.02 -6.47
CA ASP A 52 -0.13 2.06 -7.50
C ASP A 52 -0.59 1.54 -8.86
N VAL A 53 -0.22 0.30 -9.21
CA VAL A 53 -0.70 -0.36 -10.42
C VAL A 53 -2.22 -0.51 -10.40
N SER A 54 -2.81 -0.98 -9.29
CA SER A 54 -4.26 -1.10 -9.15
C SER A 54 -4.98 0.25 -9.29
N ASN A 55 -4.45 1.32 -8.69
CA ASN A 55 -5.00 2.66 -8.82
C ASN A 55 -4.93 3.16 -10.28
N ALA A 56 -3.81 2.94 -10.96
CA ALA A 56 -3.62 3.33 -12.35
C ALA A 56 -4.59 2.58 -13.29
N ILE A 57 -4.78 1.27 -13.06
CA ILE A 57 -5.75 0.46 -13.82
C ILE A 57 -7.16 0.99 -13.60
N ARG A 58 -7.59 1.20 -12.35
CA ARG A 58 -8.91 1.73 -12.03
C ARG A 58 -9.15 3.09 -12.68
N GLY A 59 -8.21 4.02 -12.52
CA GLY A 59 -8.29 5.33 -13.15
C GLY A 59 -8.37 5.26 -14.69
N LYS A 60 -7.62 4.34 -15.32
CA LYS A 60 -7.69 4.16 -16.77
C LYS A 60 -9.01 3.52 -17.21
N MET A 61 -9.53 2.56 -16.44
CA MET A 61 -10.83 1.95 -16.73
C MET A 61 -11.98 2.94 -16.56
N ASP A 62 -11.91 3.83 -15.57
CA ASP A 62 -12.90 4.91 -15.36
C ASP A 62 -12.90 5.92 -16.52
N GLU A 63 -11.73 6.24 -17.07
CA GLU A 63 -11.61 7.07 -18.29
C GLU A 63 -12.19 6.34 -19.51
N LEU A 64 -11.85 5.07 -19.70
CA LEU A 64 -12.29 4.28 -20.85
C LEU A 64 -13.80 4.01 -20.82
N GLN A 65 -14.38 3.81 -19.63
CA GLN A 65 -15.80 3.53 -19.44
C GLN A 65 -16.69 4.63 -20.04
N GLN A 66 -16.22 5.89 -20.09
CA GLN A 66 -16.96 7.00 -20.69
C GLN A 66 -17.24 6.81 -22.18
N ASN A 67 -16.39 6.03 -22.86
CA ASN A 67 -16.50 5.74 -24.29
C ASN A 67 -17.09 4.36 -24.56
N PHE A 68 -17.51 3.63 -23.53
CA PHE A 68 -18.11 2.32 -23.72
C PHE A 68 -19.52 2.45 -24.30
N PRO A 69 -19.90 1.53 -25.22
CA PRO A 69 -21.29 1.31 -25.58
C PRO A 69 -22.17 1.07 -24.34
N GLN A 70 -23.44 1.45 -24.40
CA GLN A 70 -24.37 1.36 -23.25
C GLN A 70 -24.60 -0.06 -22.73
N ASP A 71 -24.26 -1.07 -23.53
CA ASP A 71 -24.38 -2.50 -23.23
C ASP A 71 -23.10 -3.13 -22.66
N ILE A 72 -22.04 -2.34 -22.44
CA ILE A 72 -20.76 -2.82 -21.89
C ILE A 72 -20.50 -2.23 -20.50
N GLU A 73 -20.40 -3.10 -19.50
CA GLU A 73 -19.94 -2.79 -18.15
C GLU A 73 -18.60 -3.50 -17.90
N TYR A 74 -17.65 -2.82 -17.23
CA TYR A 74 -16.46 -3.50 -16.74
C TYR A 74 -16.63 -3.89 -15.27
N ARG A 75 -16.10 -5.04 -14.88
CA ARG A 75 -16.02 -5.46 -13.48
C ARG A 75 -14.65 -6.03 -13.18
N ILE A 76 -14.13 -5.68 -12.01
CA ILE A 76 -12.90 -6.25 -11.48
C ILE A 76 -13.29 -7.48 -10.65
N ALA A 77 -13.19 -8.67 -11.25
CA ALA A 77 -13.62 -9.92 -10.62
C ALA A 77 -12.66 -10.42 -9.53
N TYR A 78 -11.36 -10.14 -9.68
CA TYR A 78 -10.33 -10.54 -8.72
C TYR A 78 -9.31 -9.42 -8.55
N ASP A 79 -9.16 -8.94 -7.33
CA ASP A 79 -8.20 -7.90 -6.97
C ASP A 79 -7.55 -8.21 -5.60
N PRO A 80 -6.31 -8.72 -5.57
CA PRO A 80 -5.61 -9.00 -4.31
C PRO A 80 -5.26 -7.71 -3.55
N THR A 81 -5.22 -6.55 -4.21
CA THR A 81 -4.82 -5.28 -3.58
C THR A 81 -5.85 -4.76 -2.58
N VAL A 82 -7.10 -5.20 -2.68
CA VAL A 82 -8.15 -4.92 -1.69
C VAL A 82 -7.76 -5.46 -0.31
N PHE A 83 -7.27 -6.69 -0.25
CA PHE A 83 -6.82 -7.30 1.00
C PHE A 83 -5.58 -6.60 1.57
N VAL A 84 -4.63 -6.24 0.70
CA VAL A 84 -3.43 -5.50 1.11
C VAL A 84 -3.81 -4.14 1.69
N ARG A 85 -4.69 -3.39 1.02
CA ARG A 85 -5.17 -2.08 1.49
C ARG A 85 -5.93 -2.19 2.83
N ALA A 86 -6.81 -3.18 2.97
CA ALA A 86 -7.50 -3.45 4.23
C ALA A 86 -6.51 -3.78 5.36
N SER A 87 -5.49 -4.60 5.07
CA SER A 87 -4.46 -4.97 6.04
C SER A 87 -3.64 -3.76 6.49
N LEU A 88 -3.23 -2.91 5.54
CA LEU A 88 -2.52 -1.66 5.85
C LEU A 88 -3.37 -0.72 6.72
N GLN A 89 -4.67 -0.59 6.41
CA GLN A 89 -5.59 0.21 7.21
C GLN A 89 -5.74 -0.34 8.63
N SER A 90 -5.93 -1.65 8.78
CA SER A 90 -6.01 -2.28 10.11
C SER A 90 -4.73 -2.05 10.91
N VAL A 91 -3.56 -2.21 10.30
CA VAL A 91 -2.28 -1.93 10.97
C VAL A 91 -2.16 -0.46 11.37
N ALA A 92 -2.57 0.48 10.52
CA ALA A 92 -2.55 1.90 10.86
C ALA A 92 -3.47 2.22 12.06
N ILE A 93 -4.65 1.59 12.13
CA ILE A 93 -5.55 1.70 13.28
C ILE A 93 -4.88 1.14 14.53
N THR A 94 -4.31 -0.08 14.46
CA THR A 94 -3.62 -0.70 15.59
C THR A 94 -2.41 0.13 16.07
N LEU A 95 -1.68 0.77 15.16
CA LEU A 95 -0.59 1.69 15.51
C LEU A 95 -1.09 2.92 16.25
N LEU A 96 -2.22 3.49 15.83
CA LEU A 96 -2.86 4.61 16.53
C LEU A 96 -3.34 4.19 17.93
N GLU A 97 -3.97 3.02 18.04
CA GLU A 97 -4.41 2.46 19.32
C GLU A 97 -3.22 2.21 20.25
N ALA A 98 -2.14 1.61 19.74
CA ALA A 98 -0.92 1.39 20.50
C ALA A 98 -0.30 2.70 20.99
N LEU A 99 -0.23 3.73 20.13
CA LEU A 99 0.25 5.06 20.52
C LEU A 99 -0.59 5.65 21.66
N VAL A 100 -1.92 5.61 21.54
CA VAL A 100 -2.83 6.12 22.58
C VAL A 100 -2.64 5.37 23.89
N LEU A 101 -2.53 4.04 23.84
CA LEU A 101 -2.28 3.20 25.02
C LEU A 101 -0.95 3.52 25.68
N VAL A 102 0.13 3.66 24.90
CA VAL A 102 1.45 4.06 25.41
C VAL A 102 1.37 5.40 26.13
N VAL A 103 0.73 6.40 25.52
CA VAL A 103 0.56 7.72 26.12
C VAL A 103 -0.20 7.65 27.44
N LEU A 104 -1.28 6.86 27.48
CA LEU A 104 -2.07 6.67 28.70
C LEU A 104 -1.22 6.06 29.82
N VAL A 105 -0.47 5.00 29.51
CA VAL A 105 0.44 4.35 30.47
C VAL A 105 1.51 5.32 30.95
N VAL A 106 2.18 6.04 30.05
CA VAL A 106 3.23 7.02 30.40
C VAL A 106 2.69 8.13 31.31
N VAL A 107 1.51 8.69 31.00
CA VAL A 107 0.87 9.71 31.83
C VAL A 107 0.49 9.16 33.21
N LEU A 108 0.02 7.91 33.28
CA LEU A 108 -0.34 7.26 34.53
C LEU A 108 0.87 7.03 35.43
N PHE A 109 2.01 6.59 34.87
CA PHE A 109 3.23 6.31 35.63
C PHE A 109 3.99 7.57 36.04
N LEU A 110 4.11 8.56 35.16
CA LEU A 110 4.89 9.77 35.45
C LEU A 110 4.11 10.78 36.29
N GLN A 111 2.77 10.79 36.22
CA GLN A 111 1.89 11.73 36.95
C GLN A 111 2.21 13.24 36.76
N THR A 112 3.20 13.59 35.93
CA THR A 112 3.67 14.94 35.62
C THR A 112 3.55 15.20 34.13
N TRP A 113 2.66 16.14 33.75
CA TRP A 113 2.40 16.48 32.34
C TRP A 113 3.66 16.90 31.57
N ARG A 114 4.63 17.53 32.25
CA ARG A 114 5.90 17.96 31.64
C ARG A 114 6.79 16.78 31.24
N ALA A 115 6.82 15.73 32.05
CA ALA A 115 7.63 14.54 31.83
C ALA A 115 7.03 13.67 30.71
N SER A 116 5.69 13.57 30.65
CA SER A 116 4.99 12.79 29.63
C SER A 116 5.07 13.36 28.20
N ILE A 117 5.37 14.65 28.04
CA ILE A 117 5.52 15.27 26.71
C ILE A 117 6.72 14.69 25.94
N ILE A 118 7.79 14.31 26.63
CA ILE A 118 9.03 13.84 25.98
C ILE A 118 8.76 12.53 25.19
N PRO A 119 8.23 11.44 25.81
CA PRO A 119 7.85 10.25 25.05
C PRO A 119 6.73 10.50 24.02
N LEU A 120 5.76 11.37 24.35
CA LEU A 120 4.62 11.68 23.48
C LEU A 120 5.05 12.28 22.13
N VAL A 121 6.10 13.11 22.12
CA VAL A 121 6.63 13.70 20.88
C VAL A 121 7.66 12.80 20.22
N ALA A 122 8.44 12.05 21.01
CA ALA A 122 9.47 11.15 20.48
C ALA A 122 8.91 10.10 19.52
N VAL A 123 7.77 9.49 19.83
CA VAL A 123 7.18 8.42 19.00
C VAL A 123 6.68 8.92 17.64
N PRO A 124 5.85 9.98 17.52
CA PRO A 124 5.46 10.50 16.21
C PRO A 124 6.64 10.98 15.38
N VAL A 125 7.63 11.63 16.02
CA VAL A 125 8.82 12.13 15.32
C VAL A 125 9.65 10.98 14.77
N SER A 126 9.86 9.90 15.52
CA SER A 126 10.61 8.73 15.06
C SER A 126 9.91 8.00 13.91
N LEU A 127 8.58 7.89 13.96
CA LEU A 127 7.78 7.30 12.88
C LEU A 127 7.88 8.13 11.60
N VAL A 128 7.67 9.45 11.68
CA VAL A 128 7.81 10.35 10.52
C VAL A 128 9.22 10.29 9.95
N GLY A 129 10.24 10.29 10.81
CA GLY A 129 11.65 10.13 10.39
C GLY A 129 11.88 8.80 9.66
N THR A 130 11.31 7.71 10.17
CA THR A 130 11.40 6.39 9.54
C THR A 130 10.74 6.38 8.17
N PHE A 131 9.52 6.91 8.04
CA PHE A 131 8.85 7.03 6.74
C PHE A 131 9.61 7.91 5.75
N ALA A 132 10.21 9.01 6.22
CA ALA A 132 11.02 9.89 5.38
C ALA A 132 12.25 9.17 4.83
N LEU A 133 12.97 8.42 5.67
CA LEU A 133 14.11 7.61 5.23
C LEU A 133 13.67 6.46 4.31
N MET A 134 12.57 5.77 4.64
CA MET A 134 12.02 4.74 3.77
C MET A 134 11.69 5.29 2.38
N HIS A 135 11.08 6.46 2.31
CA HIS A 135 10.79 7.12 1.03
C HIS A 135 12.07 7.47 0.27
N LEU A 136 13.09 8.01 0.96
CA LEU A 136 14.37 8.37 0.36
C LEU A 136 15.13 7.16 -0.21
N PHE A 137 15.11 6.02 0.48
CA PHE A 137 15.77 4.78 0.05
C PHE A 137 14.90 3.91 -0.88
N GLY A 138 13.68 4.35 -1.20
CA GLY A 138 12.77 3.61 -2.06
C GLY A 138 12.20 2.33 -1.42
N PHE A 139 12.17 2.26 -0.09
CA PHE A 139 11.53 1.14 0.61
C PHE A 139 10.01 1.27 0.56
N SER A 140 9.34 0.19 0.17
CA SER A 140 7.87 0.09 0.20
C SER A 140 7.37 -0.31 1.58
N LEU A 141 6.16 0.12 1.95
CA LEU A 141 5.45 -0.45 3.08
C LEU A 141 4.93 -1.85 2.76
N ASN A 142 5.35 -2.81 3.57
CA ASN A 142 4.93 -4.20 3.55
C ASN A 142 4.83 -4.75 4.98
N THR A 143 4.33 -5.97 5.12
CA THR A 143 4.13 -6.61 6.43
C THR A 143 5.39 -6.65 7.31
N LEU A 144 6.58 -6.90 6.74
CA LEU A 144 7.84 -6.92 7.50
C LEU A 144 8.19 -5.53 8.03
N SER A 145 8.07 -4.50 7.19
CA SER A 145 8.33 -3.12 7.61
C SER A 145 7.35 -2.66 8.71
N LEU A 146 6.09 -3.10 8.66
CA LEU A 146 5.09 -2.80 9.68
C LEU A 146 5.41 -3.48 11.02
N PHE A 147 5.85 -4.76 11.00
CA PHE A 147 6.33 -5.41 12.20
C PHE A 147 7.54 -4.68 12.81
N GLY A 148 8.48 -4.25 11.97
CA GLY A 148 9.61 -3.43 12.41
C GLY A 148 9.18 -2.12 13.05
N LEU A 149 8.20 -1.42 12.46
CA LEU A 149 7.63 -0.19 13.03
C LEU A 149 6.99 -0.45 14.40
N VAL A 150 6.18 -1.50 14.55
CA VAL A 150 5.57 -1.86 15.84
C VAL A 150 6.63 -2.12 16.92
N LEU A 151 7.68 -2.89 16.60
CA LEU A 151 8.79 -3.15 17.54
C LEU A 151 9.57 -1.89 17.89
N SER A 152 9.80 -1.01 16.90
CA SER A 152 10.58 0.22 17.09
C SER A 152 9.92 1.19 18.07
N ILE A 153 8.58 1.21 18.14
CA ILE A 153 7.86 2.08 19.08
C ILE A 153 8.22 1.76 20.52
N GLY A 154 8.29 0.46 20.89
CA GLY A 154 8.69 0.06 22.25
C GLY A 154 10.09 0.54 22.59
N ILE A 155 11.05 0.34 21.69
CA ILE A 155 12.45 0.73 21.88
C ILE A 155 12.59 2.25 22.07
N VAL A 156 11.94 3.05 21.23
CA VAL A 156 12.00 4.52 21.31
C VAL A 156 11.36 5.04 22.60
N VAL A 157 10.27 4.42 23.05
CA VAL A 157 9.59 4.80 24.28
C VAL A 157 10.44 4.48 25.50
N ASP A 158 11.06 3.30 25.54
CA ASP A 158 11.92 2.89 26.66
C ASP A 158 13.08 3.88 26.86
N ASP A 159 13.77 4.28 25.77
CA ASP A 159 14.83 5.28 25.82
C ASP A 159 14.34 6.64 26.33
N ALA A 160 13.20 7.11 25.81
CA ALA A 160 12.60 8.36 26.24
C ALA A 160 12.20 8.33 27.73
N ILE A 161 11.71 7.20 28.24
CA ILE A 161 11.35 7.03 29.65
C ILE A 161 12.60 7.09 30.53
N VAL A 162 13.68 6.37 30.18
CA VAL A 162 14.92 6.34 30.95
C VAL A 162 15.54 7.74 31.07
N VAL A 163 15.52 8.53 29.99
CA VAL A 163 16.01 9.92 30.00
C VAL A 163 15.16 10.79 30.95
N VAL A 164 13.84 10.67 30.87
CA VAL A 164 12.91 11.44 31.72
C VAL A 164 13.11 11.09 33.20
N GLU A 165 13.19 9.81 33.53
CA GLU A 165 13.43 9.34 34.90
C GLU A 165 14.77 9.84 35.42
N ASN A 166 15.82 9.80 34.61
CA ASN A 166 17.13 10.31 34.99
C ASN A 166 17.12 11.83 35.24
N VAL A 167 16.36 12.60 34.45
CA VAL A 167 16.19 14.05 34.63
C VAL A 167 15.41 14.36 35.91
N GLU A 168 14.29 13.67 36.17
CA GLU A 168 13.53 13.85 37.42
C GLU A 168 14.36 13.47 38.65
N ARG A 169 15.14 12.38 38.55
CA ARG A 169 16.09 11.98 39.59
C ARG A 169 17.17 13.05 39.82
N HIS A 170 17.72 13.65 38.78
CA HIS A 170 18.73 14.71 38.93
C HIS A 170 18.16 16.00 39.54
N ILE A 171 16.93 16.37 39.17
CA ILE A 171 16.24 17.55 39.72
C ILE A 171 15.92 17.33 41.21
N SER A 172 15.47 16.13 41.61
CA SER A 172 15.23 15.82 43.04
C SER A 172 16.50 15.82 43.89
N GLN A 173 17.68 15.64 43.28
CA GLN A 173 18.99 15.73 43.91
C GLN A 173 19.56 17.17 43.95
N GLY A 174 18.79 18.18 43.52
CA GLY A 174 19.16 19.60 43.60
C GLY A 174 20.05 20.11 42.47
N LYS A 175 20.26 19.33 41.40
CA LYS A 175 20.98 19.75 40.20
C LYS A 175 20.04 20.48 39.22
N SER A 176 20.56 21.49 38.52
CA SER A 176 19.74 22.26 37.57
C SER A 176 19.45 21.43 36.30
N PRO A 177 18.28 21.58 35.64
CA PRO A 177 17.87 20.76 34.48
C PRO A 177 18.83 20.74 33.29
N GLY A 178 19.80 21.67 33.22
CA GLY A 178 20.81 21.74 32.16
C GLY A 178 22.08 20.90 32.39
N GLU A 179 22.33 20.42 33.61
CA GLU A 179 23.55 19.64 33.92
C GLU A 179 23.35 18.13 33.68
N GLY A 180 22.15 17.60 33.95
CA GLY A 180 21.86 16.16 33.79
C GLY A 180 21.81 15.66 32.34
N GLY A 181 21.63 16.54 31.35
CA GLY A 181 21.57 16.18 29.93
C GLY A 181 22.94 15.95 29.27
N LYS A 182 24.05 16.26 29.94
CA LYS A 182 25.41 16.16 29.37
C LYS A 182 26.22 14.95 29.86
N GLU A 183 25.74 14.24 30.88
CA GLU A 183 26.50 13.16 31.52
C GLU A 183 26.07 11.75 31.03
N GLY A 184 25.09 11.66 30.13
CA GLY A 184 24.59 10.40 29.58
C GLY A 184 25.25 9.94 28.26
N ASP A 185 26.33 10.60 27.81
CA ASP A 185 26.99 10.37 26.50
C ASP A 185 28.41 9.79 26.66
N GLY A 186 28.64 8.96 27.69
CA GLY A 186 29.92 8.33 28.00
C GLY A 186 29.84 6.81 28.10
#